data_AF-A0A8T2WVE7-F1
#
_entry.id   AF-A0A8T2WVE7-F1
#
_cell.length_a   1.000
_cell.length_b   1.000
_cell.length_c   1.000
_cell.angle_alpha   90.00
_cell.angle_beta   90.00
_cell.angle_gamma   90.00
#
_symmetry.space_group_name_H-M   'P 1'
#
loop_
_entity.id
_entity.type
_entity.pdbx_description
1 polymer ?
#
loop_
_entity_poly.entity_id
_entity_poly.type
_entity_poly.pdbx_seq_one_letter_code
_entity_poly.pdbx_strand_id
1 'polypeptide(L)'
;MEAEPSSTATTTRITDLNEDSLAHCATYLSLQDLSNLATTCKSLKRVAYSDPIWQHCFREHWPRELLQTSGLREAYLKRRVAVQQFKFVDPLVANLYITDAKPFDHIILDKNDITFSQGSLVQMTNIDSFLNGRDGVTALSDHNARITCMRLFPLSETSLFRSETQRKENVLVTSSCDHSIRLWWKGSCQRCFRGQNGPVLTLSDKLLGDGSAKVLASGGEDGTVRLWSLSSSGKRGQHALKATLYGHEKPVKLMSVAGHRTSLLATISKDSKVRVWDTTTSSAVRSSCCVGMTSVPGAPVDVKCCESLLYVAAGSSVVAIDLRTMQKVITVAIYQPKLCSFAIVPSKPLICTGGIDK
;
A
#
# COMPACT_ATOMS: atom_id res chain seq x y z
N MET A 1 -70.19 13.52 21.33
CA MET A 1 -69.64 12.88 20.12
C MET A 1 -68.92 14.00 19.36
N GLU A 2 -67.73 14.34 19.85
CA GLU A 2 -66.87 15.36 19.25
C GLU A 2 -66.25 14.76 18.00
N ALA A 3 -66.39 15.47 16.87
CA ALA A 3 -65.76 15.09 15.61
C ALA A 3 -64.31 15.60 15.64
N GLU A 4 -63.35 14.67 15.66
CA GLU A 4 -61.95 14.99 15.40
C GLU A 4 -61.79 15.53 13.97
N PRO A 5 -61.03 16.61 13.76
CA PRO A 5 -60.71 17.07 12.42
C PRO A 5 -59.66 16.13 11.79
N SER A 6 -60.04 15.48 10.70
CA SER A 6 -59.13 14.69 9.86
C SER A 6 -58.00 15.59 9.35
N SER A 7 -56.77 15.40 9.86
CA SER A 7 -55.57 16.04 9.33
C SER A 7 -55.26 15.47 7.94
N THR A 8 -55.62 16.22 6.92
CA THR A 8 -55.21 15.91 5.55
C THR A 8 -53.71 16.18 5.45
N ALA A 9 -52.90 15.12 5.45
CA ALA A 9 -51.46 15.23 5.22
C ALA A 9 -51.24 15.83 3.82
N THR A 10 -50.81 17.09 3.78
CA THR A 10 -50.43 17.77 2.55
C THR A 10 -49.22 17.08 1.96
N THR A 11 -49.37 16.48 0.78
CA THR A 11 -48.26 15.86 0.06
C THR A 11 -47.28 16.94 -0.37
N THR A 12 -46.16 17.08 0.33
CA THR A 12 -45.08 18.00 -0.03
C THR A 12 -44.30 17.43 -1.20
N ARG A 13 -44.10 18.24 -2.24
CA ARG A 13 -43.27 17.90 -3.40
C ARG A 13 -41.87 18.42 -3.19
N ILE A 14 -40.88 17.78 -3.80
CA ILE A 14 -39.48 18.22 -3.74
C ILE A 14 -39.27 19.65 -4.28
N THR A 15 -40.16 20.12 -5.15
CA THR A 15 -40.19 21.49 -5.68
C THR A 15 -40.62 22.54 -4.66
N ASP A 16 -41.17 22.11 -3.53
CA ASP A 16 -41.65 23.00 -2.47
C ASP A 16 -40.50 23.36 -1.49
N LEU A 17 -39.36 22.68 -1.60
CA LEU A 17 -38.13 23.00 -0.87
C LEU A 17 -37.48 24.25 -1.48
N ASN A 18 -36.94 25.12 -0.62
CA ASN A 18 -36.14 26.27 -1.05
C ASN A 18 -34.74 25.83 -1.54
N GLU A 19 -34.06 26.73 -2.26
CA GLU A 19 -32.76 26.45 -2.88
C GLU A 19 -31.70 26.05 -1.83
N ASP A 20 -31.71 26.66 -0.64
CA ASP A 20 -30.77 26.35 0.45
C ASP A 20 -30.98 24.96 1.06
N SER A 21 -32.23 24.52 1.25
CA SER A 21 -32.53 23.17 1.76
C SER A 21 -32.14 22.12 0.74
N LEU A 22 -32.39 22.38 -0.55
CA LEU A 22 -31.94 21.50 -1.63
C LEU A 22 -30.42 21.48 -1.75
N ALA A 23 -29.74 22.61 -1.52
CA ALA A 23 -28.27 22.65 -1.47
C ALA A 23 -27.71 21.84 -0.30
N HIS A 24 -28.38 21.85 0.86
CA HIS A 24 -28.03 20.98 1.97
C HIS A 24 -28.27 19.50 1.64
N CYS A 25 -29.38 19.15 1.00
CA CYS A 25 -29.62 17.77 0.54
C CYS A 25 -28.60 17.33 -0.51
N ALA A 26 -28.15 18.25 -1.37
CA ALA A 26 -27.14 18.00 -2.39
C ALA A 26 -25.78 17.59 -1.82
N THR A 27 -25.50 17.84 -0.54
CA THR A 27 -24.29 17.36 0.13
C THR A 27 -24.18 15.83 0.17
N TYR A 28 -25.32 15.13 0.12
CA TYR A 28 -25.39 13.67 0.12
C TYR A 28 -25.52 13.07 -1.29
N LEU A 29 -25.56 13.91 -2.33
CA LEU A 29 -25.73 13.48 -3.72
C LEU A 29 -24.39 13.30 -4.41
N SER A 30 -24.27 12.24 -5.23
CA SER A 30 -23.13 12.10 -6.14
C SER A 30 -23.25 13.06 -7.33
N LEU A 31 -22.16 13.26 -8.09
CA LEU A 31 -22.25 14.00 -9.35
C LEU A 31 -23.24 13.39 -10.34
N GLN A 32 -23.38 12.06 -10.31
CA GLN A 32 -24.35 11.38 -11.16
C GLN A 32 -25.78 11.77 -10.76
N ASP A 33 -26.06 11.83 -9.46
CA ASP A 33 -27.36 12.23 -8.94
C ASP A 33 -27.65 13.70 -9.22
N LEU A 34 -26.65 14.58 -9.11
CA LEU A 34 -26.78 16.00 -9.50
C LEU A 34 -27.04 16.17 -11.00
N SER A 35 -26.41 15.36 -11.85
CA SER A 35 -26.69 15.34 -13.29
C SER A 35 -28.12 14.87 -13.57
N ASN A 36 -28.54 13.78 -12.91
CA ASN A 36 -29.90 13.26 -13.03
C ASN A 36 -30.92 14.32 -12.57
N LEU A 37 -30.68 14.97 -11.43
CA LEU A 37 -31.49 16.07 -10.89
C LEU A 37 -31.64 17.20 -11.91
N ALA A 38 -30.55 17.59 -12.58
CA ALA A 38 -30.56 18.63 -13.60
C ALA A 38 -31.37 18.26 -14.87
N THR A 39 -31.58 16.97 -15.13
CA THR A 39 -32.36 16.49 -16.28
C THR A 39 -33.85 16.33 -16.00
N THR A 40 -34.29 16.39 -14.74
CA THR A 40 -35.69 16.11 -14.36
C THR A 40 -36.67 17.22 -14.75
N CYS A 41 -36.45 18.47 -14.31
CA CYS A 41 -37.33 19.60 -14.58
C CYS A 41 -36.59 20.93 -14.56
N LYS A 42 -37.21 22.00 -15.09
CA LYS A 42 -36.58 23.34 -15.17
C LYS A 42 -36.20 23.90 -13.80
N SER A 43 -37.06 23.72 -12.79
CA SER A 43 -36.80 24.20 -11.43
C SER A 43 -35.62 23.48 -10.78
N LEU A 44 -35.59 22.15 -10.85
CA LEU A 44 -34.49 21.35 -10.30
C LEU A 44 -33.19 21.53 -11.08
N LYS A 45 -33.25 21.81 -12.39
CA LYS A 45 -32.09 22.20 -13.19
C LYS A 45 -31.46 23.51 -12.71
N ARG A 46 -32.27 24.52 -12.39
CA ARG A 46 -31.79 25.78 -11.83
C ARG A 46 -31.09 25.55 -10.50
N VAL A 47 -31.68 24.73 -9.62
CA VAL A 47 -31.11 24.40 -8.32
C VAL A 47 -29.80 23.61 -8.45
N ALA A 48 -29.78 22.56 -9.29
CA ALA A 48 -28.59 21.73 -9.51
C ALA A 48 -27.38 22.53 -10.05
N TYR A 49 -27.63 23.64 -10.74
CA TYR A 49 -26.59 24.53 -11.27
C TYR A 49 -26.32 25.76 -10.38
N SER A 50 -26.93 25.82 -9.20
CA SER A 50 -26.72 26.92 -8.25
C SER A 50 -25.32 26.89 -7.65
N ASP A 51 -24.73 28.07 -7.48
CA ASP A 51 -23.40 28.26 -6.90
C ASP A 51 -23.21 27.61 -5.51
N PRO A 52 -24.20 27.62 -4.58
CA PRO A 52 -24.04 27.00 -3.26
C PRO A 52 -23.68 25.50 -3.30
N ILE A 53 -24.29 24.74 -4.22
CA ILE A 53 -24.01 23.31 -4.39
C ILE A 53 -22.56 23.10 -4.82
N TRP A 54 -22.12 23.84 -5.84
CA TRP A 54 -20.78 23.69 -6.39
C TRP A 54 -19.70 24.25 -5.46
N GLN A 55 -20.01 25.30 -4.69
CA GLN A 55 -19.15 25.80 -3.62
C GLN A 55 -18.92 24.73 -2.54
N HIS A 56 -19.99 24.04 -2.14
CA HIS A 56 -19.91 22.94 -1.18
C HIS A 56 -19.07 21.78 -1.75
N CYS A 57 -19.38 21.30 -2.96
CA CYS A 57 -18.60 20.26 -3.62
C CYS A 57 -17.11 20.63 -3.71
N PHE A 58 -16.80 21.90 -3.96
CA PHE A 58 -15.43 22.40 -4.01
C PHE A 58 -14.76 22.38 -2.63
N ARG A 59 -15.43 22.84 -1.57
CA ARG A 59 -14.89 22.82 -0.20
C ARG A 59 -14.68 21.42 0.34
N GLU A 60 -15.57 20.49 0.03
CA GLU A 60 -15.43 19.07 0.35
C GLU A 60 -14.16 18.46 -0.27
N HIS A 61 -13.93 18.71 -1.56
CA HIS A 61 -12.84 18.07 -2.30
C HIS A 61 -11.51 18.85 -2.22
N TRP A 62 -11.57 20.17 -2.02
CA TRP A 62 -10.42 21.08 -1.98
C TRP A 62 -10.59 22.17 -0.89
N PRO A 63 -10.58 21.78 0.40
CA PRO A 63 -10.87 22.69 1.52
C PRO A 63 -9.87 23.84 1.70
N ARG A 64 -8.65 23.69 1.16
CA ARG A 64 -7.56 24.68 1.30
C ARG A 64 -7.47 25.68 0.15
N GLU A 65 -8.32 25.60 -0.87
CA GLU A 65 -8.30 26.55 -1.97
C GLU A 65 -9.30 27.70 -1.80
N LEU A 66 -8.81 28.91 -2.03
CA LEU A 66 -9.61 30.13 -2.09
C LEU A 66 -10.24 30.24 -3.48
N LEU A 67 -11.57 30.20 -3.52
CA LEU A 67 -12.35 30.39 -4.75
C LEU A 67 -12.33 31.86 -5.20
N GLN A 68 -11.94 32.10 -6.45
CA GLN A 68 -12.13 33.40 -7.11
C GLN A 68 -13.25 33.33 -8.15
N THR A 69 -14.40 33.93 -7.79
CA THR A 69 -15.47 34.45 -8.66
C THR A 69 -16.25 33.48 -9.58
N SER A 70 -17.37 33.99 -10.11
CA SER A 70 -18.51 33.34 -10.78
C SER A 70 -18.19 32.18 -11.73
N GLY A 71 -19.05 31.15 -11.74
CA GLY A 71 -18.88 29.95 -12.56
C GLY A 71 -18.25 28.78 -11.79
N LEU A 72 -18.69 28.57 -10.54
CA LEU A 72 -18.15 27.55 -9.63
C LEU A 72 -18.28 26.15 -10.19
N ARG A 73 -19.35 25.89 -10.94
CA ARG A 73 -19.57 24.63 -11.64
C ARG A 73 -18.49 24.37 -12.69
N GLU A 74 -18.26 25.32 -13.59
CA GLU A 74 -17.25 25.19 -14.64
C GLU A 74 -15.84 25.07 -14.04
N ALA A 75 -15.55 25.81 -12.98
CA ALA A 75 -14.29 25.71 -12.25
C ALA A 75 -14.10 24.32 -11.62
N TYR A 76 -15.13 23.81 -10.92
CA TYR A 76 -15.13 22.47 -10.33
C TYR A 76 -14.92 21.38 -11.40
N LEU A 77 -15.65 21.46 -12.52
CA LEU A 77 -15.55 20.48 -13.61
C LEU A 77 -14.18 20.54 -14.30
N LYS A 78 -13.67 21.73 -14.61
CA LYS A 78 -12.32 21.89 -15.18
C LYS A 78 -11.26 21.26 -14.28
N ARG A 79 -11.33 21.51 -12.97
CA ARG A 79 -10.39 20.96 -12.00
C ARG A 79 -10.51 19.45 -11.87
N ARG A 80 -11.74 18.93 -11.79
CA ARG A 80 -12.00 17.49 -11.74
C ARG A 80 -11.49 16.77 -12.99
N VAL A 81 -11.68 17.35 -14.17
CA VAL A 81 -11.14 16.83 -15.44
C VAL A 81 -9.62 16.90 -15.44
N ALA A 82 -9.02 18.00 -14.97
CA ALA A 82 -7.57 18.12 -14.85
C ALA A 82 -6.98 17.05 -13.92
N VAL A 83 -7.61 16.79 -12.77
CA VAL A 83 -7.24 15.71 -11.83
C VAL A 83 -7.35 14.34 -12.50
N GLN A 84 -8.44 14.07 -13.21
CA GLN A 84 -8.63 12.80 -13.93
C GLN A 84 -7.62 12.60 -15.07
N GLN A 85 -7.17 13.69 -15.71
CA GLN A 85 -6.18 13.67 -16.77
C GLN A 85 -4.73 13.73 -16.26
N PHE A 86 -4.51 13.75 -14.94
CA PHE A 86 -3.20 14.00 -14.33
C PHE A 86 -2.52 15.30 -14.82
N LYS A 87 -3.31 16.28 -15.29
CA LYS A 87 -2.85 17.63 -15.70
C LYS A 87 -2.90 18.61 -14.54
N PHE A 88 -2.44 18.17 -13.39
CA PHE A 88 -2.48 18.95 -12.16
C PHE A 88 -1.11 19.57 -11.90
N VAL A 89 -1.08 20.88 -11.66
CA VAL A 89 0.02 21.53 -10.93
C VAL A 89 -0.45 21.54 -9.48
N ASP A 90 0.16 20.70 -8.65
CA ASP A 90 -0.18 20.67 -7.22
C ASP A 90 0.19 22.02 -6.59
N PRO A 91 -0.75 22.73 -5.93
CA PRO A 91 -0.41 23.96 -5.23
C PRO A 91 0.57 23.73 -4.06
N LEU A 92 0.80 22.48 -3.66
CA LEU A 92 1.72 22.13 -2.58
C LEU A 92 2.99 21.45 -3.14
N VAL A 93 3.91 22.27 -3.66
CA VAL A 93 5.29 21.84 -3.89
C VAL A 93 6.07 22.01 -2.58
N ALA A 94 6.22 20.89 -1.89
CA ALA A 94 6.97 20.77 -0.65
C ALA A 94 8.41 20.33 -0.95
N ASN A 95 9.38 21.23 -0.81
CA ASN A 95 10.79 20.85 -0.88
C ASN A 95 11.25 20.35 0.49
N LEU A 96 11.41 19.04 0.63
CA LEU A 96 12.15 18.46 1.75
C LEU A 96 13.63 18.81 1.55
N TYR A 97 14.09 19.89 2.19
CA TYR A 97 15.50 20.30 2.19
C TYR A 97 16.31 19.32 3.03
N ILE A 98 16.58 18.14 2.48
CA ILE A 98 17.49 17.19 3.11
C ILE A 98 18.86 17.46 2.50
N THR A 99 19.79 17.85 3.36
CA THR A 99 21.19 18.07 3.03
C THR A 99 21.75 16.82 2.35
N ASP A 100 22.24 17.00 1.13
CA ASP A 100 22.70 16.01 0.15
C ASP A 100 21.63 15.48 -0.83
N ALA A 101 21.86 15.81 -2.10
CA ALA A 101 21.15 15.30 -3.27
C ALA A 101 21.42 13.80 -3.53
N LYS A 102 21.24 12.93 -2.55
CA LYS A 102 21.25 11.47 -2.75
C LYS A 102 19.83 11.00 -3.04
N PRO A 103 19.62 10.12 -4.04
CA PRO A 103 18.30 9.59 -4.35
C PRO A 103 17.72 8.83 -3.16
N PHE A 104 16.40 8.89 -3.00
CA PHE A 104 15.67 8.06 -2.05
C PHE A 104 15.62 6.62 -2.55
N ASP A 105 15.85 5.67 -1.65
CA ASP A 105 15.78 4.24 -1.97
C ASP A 105 14.34 3.71 -1.93
N HIS A 106 13.56 4.17 -0.94
CA HIS A 106 12.19 3.72 -0.69
C HIS A 106 11.33 4.86 -0.12
N ILE A 107 10.04 4.83 -0.44
CA ILE A 107 9.01 5.70 0.15
C ILE A 107 7.77 4.88 0.52
N ILE A 108 7.18 5.19 1.67
CA ILE A 108 5.94 4.61 2.18
C ILE A 108 5.06 5.75 2.67
N LEU A 109 3.79 5.68 2.29
CA LEU A 109 2.74 6.58 2.76
C LEU A 109 1.83 5.80 3.70
N ASP A 110 1.70 6.25 4.94
CA ASP A 110 0.78 5.67 5.92
C ASP A 110 -0.04 6.77 6.59
N LYS A 111 -1.31 6.89 6.17
CA LYS A 111 -2.24 7.91 6.65
C LYS A 111 -1.66 9.33 6.50
N ASN A 112 -1.18 9.91 7.60
CA ASN A 112 -0.67 11.27 7.69
C ASN A 112 0.86 11.30 7.75
N ASP A 113 1.54 10.15 7.65
CA ASP A 113 2.98 10.04 7.79
C ASP A 113 3.61 9.60 6.46
N ILE A 114 4.66 10.32 6.06
CA ILE A 114 5.53 9.97 4.94
C ILE A 114 6.80 9.41 5.54
N THR A 115 7.13 8.18 5.17
CA THR A 115 8.37 7.51 5.58
C THR A 115 9.22 7.27 4.34
N PHE A 116 10.47 7.68 4.35
CA PHE A 116 11.38 7.45 3.25
C PHE A 116 12.78 7.10 3.76
N SER A 117 13.55 6.39 2.93
CA SER A 117 14.90 5.97 3.28
C SER A 117 15.93 6.54 2.31
N GLN A 118 17.09 6.90 2.85
CA GLN A 118 18.24 7.40 2.10
C GLN A 118 19.51 6.76 2.67
N GLY A 119 20.07 5.78 1.96
CA GLY A 119 21.20 5.02 2.51
C GLY A 119 20.77 4.26 3.76
N SER A 120 21.47 4.46 4.89
CA SER A 120 21.15 3.77 6.16
C SER A 120 20.10 4.48 7.01
N LEU A 121 19.68 5.69 6.62
CA LEU A 121 18.76 6.51 7.38
C LEU A 121 17.32 6.28 6.92
N VAL A 122 16.39 6.14 7.86
CA VAL A 122 14.95 6.35 7.60
C VAL A 122 14.54 7.66 8.23
N GLN A 123 13.75 8.45 7.50
CA GLN A 123 13.11 9.64 8.02
C GLN A 123 11.59 9.47 7.94
N MET A 124 10.91 9.91 8.99
CA MET A 124 9.46 9.92 9.10
C MET A 124 9.01 11.35 9.35
N THR A 125 8.06 11.82 8.54
CA THR A 125 7.54 13.17 8.63
C THR A 125 6.02 13.14 8.56
N ASN A 126 5.37 13.85 9.48
CA ASN A 126 3.93 14.03 9.44
C ASN A 126 3.55 15.13 8.45
N ILE A 127 2.59 14.85 7.55
CA ILE A 127 2.16 15.75 6.48
C ILE A 127 1.56 17.02 7.07
N ASP A 128 0.68 16.93 8.08
CA ASP A 128 0.10 18.13 8.70
C ASP A 128 1.13 18.97 9.44
N SER A 129 2.07 18.35 10.17
CA SER A 129 3.18 19.08 10.80
C SER A 129 3.99 19.83 9.75
N PHE A 130 4.34 19.13 8.66
CA PHE A 130 5.10 19.69 7.56
C PHE A 130 4.38 20.86 6.90
N LEU A 131 3.09 20.71 6.58
CA LEU A 131 2.26 21.76 5.97
C LEU A 131 2.07 22.98 6.88
N ASN A 132 2.15 22.79 8.20
CA ASN A 132 2.09 23.86 9.19
C ASN A 132 3.46 24.49 9.49
N GLY A 133 4.51 24.15 8.71
CA GLY A 133 5.87 24.67 8.90
C GLY A 133 6.55 24.20 10.19
N ARG A 134 6.08 23.10 10.78
CA ARG A 134 6.69 22.49 11.97
C ARG A 134 7.63 21.36 11.53
N ASP A 135 8.92 21.51 11.88
CA ASP A 135 9.94 20.47 11.70
C ASP A 135 9.70 19.31 12.68
N GLY A 136 8.83 18.39 12.25
CA GLY A 136 8.50 17.14 12.96
C GLY A 136 9.11 15.93 12.24
N VAL A 137 10.41 15.97 11.93
CA VAL A 137 11.10 14.86 11.27
C VAL A 137 11.72 13.94 12.31
N THR A 138 11.24 12.70 12.37
CA THR A 138 11.85 11.65 13.21
C THR A 138 12.84 10.86 12.37
N ALA A 139 14.10 10.84 12.81
CA ALA A 139 15.19 10.12 12.15
C ALA A 139 15.47 8.78 12.84
N LEU A 140 15.55 7.70 12.07
CA LEU A 140 15.88 6.35 12.54
C LEU A 140 17.20 5.92 11.88
N SER A 141 18.27 5.87 12.66
CA SER A 141 19.65 5.75 12.15
C SER A 141 20.42 4.52 12.66
N ASP A 142 19.77 3.57 13.34
CA ASP A 142 20.47 2.40 13.86
C ASP A 142 21.02 1.43 12.78
N HIS A 143 20.60 1.54 11.52
CA HIS A 143 21.20 0.74 10.46
C HIS A 143 22.60 1.24 10.12
N ASN A 144 23.53 0.31 9.87
CA ASN A 144 24.93 0.64 9.57
C ASN A 144 25.23 0.68 8.06
N ALA A 145 24.25 0.32 7.23
CA ALA A 145 24.39 0.30 5.78
C ALA A 145 23.02 0.54 5.09
N ARG A 146 23.05 0.65 3.75
CA ARG A 146 21.87 0.95 2.94
C ARG A 146 20.67 0.07 3.25
N ILE A 147 19.51 0.68 3.41
CA ILE A 147 18.21 0.02 3.55
C ILE A 147 17.80 -0.55 2.20
N THR A 148 17.40 -1.81 2.19
CA THR A 148 17.08 -2.58 0.98
C THR A 148 15.60 -2.85 0.80
N CYS A 149 14.83 -2.76 1.89
CA CYS A 149 13.39 -2.94 1.89
C CYS A 149 12.77 -2.28 3.13
N MET A 150 11.59 -1.69 2.97
CA MET A 150 10.74 -1.21 4.04
C MET A 150 9.34 -1.82 3.92
N ARG A 151 8.73 -2.21 5.05
CA ARG A 151 7.37 -2.75 5.15
C ARG A 151 6.66 -2.23 6.39
N LEU A 152 5.35 -2.04 6.28
CA LEU A 152 4.48 -1.76 7.42
C LEU A 152 3.66 -3.00 7.75
N PHE A 153 3.56 -3.30 9.03
CA PHE A 153 2.68 -4.35 9.54
C PHE A 153 1.79 -3.81 10.66
N PRO A 154 0.54 -4.29 10.78
CA PRO A 154 -0.31 -3.93 11.90
C PRO A 154 0.37 -4.28 13.23
N LEU A 155 0.35 -3.35 14.18
CA LEU A 155 0.91 -3.57 15.52
C LEU A 155 0.26 -4.77 16.21
N SER A 156 -1.04 -4.99 15.97
CA SER A 156 -1.85 -6.10 16.49
C SER A 156 -1.30 -7.49 16.17
N GLU A 157 -0.51 -7.62 15.08
CA GLU A 157 0.10 -8.88 14.68
C GLU A 157 1.50 -9.10 15.29
N THR A 158 1.94 -8.20 16.18
CA THR A 158 3.24 -8.25 16.82
C THR A 158 3.10 -8.37 18.34
N SER A 159 4.16 -8.83 19.02
CA SER A 159 4.20 -8.86 20.49
C SER A 159 4.17 -7.49 21.16
N LEU A 160 4.25 -6.39 20.40
CA LEU A 160 4.21 -5.03 20.95
C LEU A 160 2.78 -4.57 21.21
N PHE A 161 1.77 -5.27 20.70
CA PHE A 161 0.37 -4.95 20.95
C PHE A 161 0.02 -5.07 22.43
N ARG A 162 -0.44 -3.98 23.05
CA ARG A 162 -0.82 -3.93 24.48
C ARG A 162 -2.29 -3.61 24.72
N SER A 163 -2.93 -2.86 23.83
CA SER A 163 -4.30 -2.38 24.03
C SER A 163 -5.03 -2.13 22.72
N GLU A 164 -6.37 -2.20 22.73
CA GLU A 164 -7.23 -1.94 21.57
C GLU A 164 -7.07 -0.52 20.99
N THR A 165 -6.72 0.45 21.82
CA THR A 165 -6.41 1.81 21.36
C THR A 165 -5.31 1.86 20.30
N GLN A 166 -4.40 0.87 20.29
CA GLN A 166 -3.27 0.79 19.36
C GLN A 166 -3.53 -0.13 18.17
N ARG A 167 -4.74 -0.71 18.04
CA ARG A 167 -5.04 -1.70 16.98
C ARG A 167 -4.90 -1.14 15.57
N LYS A 168 -5.07 0.17 15.40
CA LYS A 168 -4.89 0.86 14.12
C LYS A 168 -3.44 1.30 13.88
N GLU A 169 -2.53 1.14 14.84
CA GLU A 169 -1.12 1.52 14.66
C GLU A 169 -0.37 0.46 13.84
N ASN A 170 0.66 0.91 13.13
CA ASN A 170 1.56 0.06 12.36
C ASN A 170 2.96 0.10 12.96
N VAL A 171 3.72 -0.98 12.75
CA VAL A 171 5.16 -1.02 12.96
C VAL A 171 5.86 -0.96 11.61
N LEU A 172 6.99 -0.27 11.58
CA LEU A 172 7.87 -0.26 10.43
C LEU A 172 8.91 -1.36 10.59
N VAL A 173 9.09 -2.18 9.57
CA VAL A 173 10.17 -3.17 9.50
C VAL A 173 11.05 -2.85 8.31
N THR A 174 12.35 -2.76 8.57
CA THR A 174 13.37 -2.44 7.57
C THR A 174 14.39 -3.56 7.49
N SER A 175 14.89 -3.81 6.28
CA SER A 175 16.07 -4.66 6.06
C SER A 175 17.21 -3.84 5.47
N SER A 176 18.44 -4.29 5.68
CA SER A 176 19.62 -3.54 5.23
C SER A 176 20.74 -4.44 4.71
N CYS A 177 21.65 -3.82 3.97
CA CYS A 177 22.95 -4.36 3.63
C CYS A 177 23.84 -4.64 4.85
N ASP A 178 23.46 -4.20 6.06
CA ASP A 178 24.17 -4.51 7.32
C ASP A 178 23.81 -5.89 7.90
N HIS A 179 23.13 -6.73 7.11
CA HIS A 179 22.71 -8.09 7.45
C HIS A 179 21.64 -8.14 8.56
N SER A 180 21.07 -7.00 8.94
CA SER A 180 20.05 -6.91 9.98
C SER A 180 18.68 -6.56 9.43
N ILE A 181 17.66 -6.98 10.18
CA ILE A 181 16.28 -6.56 10.03
C ILE A 181 15.91 -5.84 11.32
N ARG A 182 15.32 -4.65 11.22
CA ARG A 182 14.94 -3.85 12.38
C ARG A 182 13.45 -3.61 12.39
N LEU A 183 12.87 -3.70 13.58
CA LEU A 183 11.46 -3.35 13.83
C LEU A 183 11.43 -2.05 14.64
N TRP A 184 10.72 -1.08 14.11
CA TRP A 184 10.60 0.28 14.63
C TRP A 184 9.17 0.56 15.04
N TRP A 185 9.02 1.24 16.17
CA TRP A 185 7.74 1.72 16.66
C TRP A 185 7.98 2.96 17.51
N LYS A 186 7.14 3.98 17.34
CA LYS A 186 7.21 5.26 18.06
C LYS A 186 8.61 5.88 18.06
N GLY A 187 9.21 5.99 16.86
CA GLY A 187 10.50 6.65 16.68
C GLY A 187 11.72 5.90 17.21
N SER A 188 11.59 4.64 17.64
CA SER A 188 12.70 3.89 18.23
C SER A 188 12.77 2.43 17.75
N CYS A 189 14.01 1.90 17.68
CA CYS A 189 14.25 0.52 17.31
C CYS A 189 13.88 -0.41 18.47
N GLN A 190 12.81 -1.17 18.30
CA GLN A 190 12.32 -2.12 19.30
C GLN A 190 13.08 -3.44 19.24
N ARG A 191 13.41 -3.90 18.02
CA ARG A 191 14.10 -5.17 17.79
C ARG A 191 15.08 -5.11 16.64
N CYS A 192 16.12 -5.91 16.75
CA CYS A 192 17.10 -6.17 15.71
C CYS A 192 17.24 -7.68 15.54
N PHE A 193 16.90 -8.19 14.36
CA PHE A 193 17.06 -9.57 13.97
C PHE A 193 18.34 -9.70 13.16
N ARG A 194 19.21 -10.62 13.59
CA ARG A 194 20.48 -10.94 12.93
C ARG A 194 20.57 -12.45 12.73
N GLY A 195 21.24 -12.84 11.66
CA GLY A 195 21.52 -14.24 11.36
C GLY A 195 21.77 -14.50 9.89
N GLN A 196 21.30 -13.64 8.97
CA GLN A 196 21.55 -13.78 7.54
C GLN A 196 23.06 -13.72 7.23
N ASN A 197 23.55 -14.60 6.34
CA ASN A 197 24.97 -14.65 5.97
C ASN A 197 25.28 -13.75 4.78
N GLY A 198 24.65 -12.57 4.74
CA GLY A 198 24.76 -11.60 3.65
C GLY A 198 23.75 -10.46 3.83
N PRO A 199 23.82 -9.42 3.00
CA PRO A 199 22.77 -8.42 2.87
C PRO A 199 21.38 -9.04 2.80
N VAL A 200 20.46 -8.52 3.61
CA VAL A 200 19.04 -8.89 3.50
C VAL A 200 18.47 -8.04 2.38
N LEU A 201 17.94 -8.66 1.33
CA LEU A 201 17.54 -7.96 0.10
C LEU A 201 16.04 -7.68 0.04
N THR A 202 15.23 -8.48 0.73
CA THR A 202 13.77 -8.36 0.65
C THR A 202 13.07 -8.94 1.88
N LEU A 203 11.85 -8.48 2.10
CA LEU A 203 10.97 -8.85 3.21
C LEU A 203 9.59 -9.20 2.65
N SER A 204 8.88 -10.11 3.32
CA SER A 204 7.52 -10.46 2.92
C SER A 204 6.59 -9.26 2.99
N ASP A 205 5.66 -9.19 2.05
CA ASP A 205 4.62 -8.16 1.98
C ASP A 205 3.55 -8.32 3.05
N LYS A 206 3.36 -9.54 3.55
CA LYS A 206 2.48 -9.88 4.67
C LYS A 206 3.21 -10.76 5.69
N LEU A 207 2.66 -10.83 6.90
CA LEU A 207 3.09 -11.81 7.88
C LEU A 207 2.46 -13.18 7.57
N LEU A 208 3.28 -14.22 7.71
CA LEU A 208 2.90 -15.61 7.51
C LEU A 208 2.25 -16.17 8.78
N GLY A 209 1.31 -17.09 8.58
CA GLY A 209 0.53 -17.75 9.63
C GLY A 209 -0.81 -17.07 9.91
N ASP A 210 -1.79 -17.90 10.28
CA ASP A 210 -3.16 -17.54 10.63
C ASP A 210 -3.39 -17.40 12.15
N GLY A 211 -2.53 -18.01 12.98
CA GLY A 211 -2.60 -17.95 14.44
C GLY A 211 -1.84 -16.80 15.11
N SER A 212 -1.71 -16.89 16.44
CA SER A 212 -1.06 -15.89 17.32
C SER A 212 0.46 -15.73 17.11
N ALA A 213 1.10 -16.69 16.45
CA ALA A 213 2.54 -16.75 16.25
C ALA A 213 2.95 -16.36 14.82
N LYS A 214 2.68 -15.10 14.46
CA LYS A 214 3.00 -14.51 13.16
C LYS A 214 4.50 -14.54 12.84
N VAL A 215 4.81 -14.74 11.58
CA VAL A 215 6.18 -14.93 11.08
C VAL A 215 6.49 -13.96 9.95
N LEU A 216 7.63 -13.29 10.03
CA LEU A 216 8.18 -12.49 8.94
C LEU A 216 9.14 -13.36 8.12
N ALA A 217 9.07 -13.31 6.79
CA ALA A 217 10.09 -13.90 5.94
C ALA A 217 11.08 -12.85 5.41
N SER A 218 12.35 -13.23 5.31
CA SER A 218 13.40 -12.42 4.70
C SER A 218 14.19 -13.23 3.67
N GLY A 219 14.64 -12.55 2.62
CA GLY A 219 15.44 -13.15 1.55
C GLY A 219 16.80 -12.48 1.52
N GLY A 220 17.86 -13.29 1.54
CA GLY A 220 19.23 -12.80 1.56
C GLY A 220 19.94 -12.85 0.22
N GLU A 221 21.07 -12.15 0.18
CA GLU A 221 22.08 -12.31 -0.87
C GLU A 221 22.72 -13.70 -0.85
N ASP A 222 22.73 -14.36 0.32
CA ASP A 222 23.19 -15.75 0.51
C ASP A 222 22.29 -16.82 -0.12
N GLY A 223 21.22 -16.43 -0.83
CA GLY A 223 20.28 -17.36 -1.47
C GLY A 223 19.36 -18.09 -0.49
N THR A 224 19.39 -17.74 0.80
CA THR A 224 18.50 -18.37 1.80
C THR A 224 17.28 -17.50 2.07
N VAL A 225 16.16 -18.16 2.37
CA VAL A 225 14.97 -17.51 2.92
C VAL A 225 14.91 -17.85 4.41
N ARG A 226 14.73 -16.85 5.26
CA ARG A 226 14.68 -17.04 6.72
C ARG A 226 13.35 -16.59 7.29
N LEU A 227 12.85 -17.37 8.24
CA LEU A 227 11.58 -17.16 8.92
C LEU A 227 11.83 -16.65 10.33
N TRP A 228 11.25 -15.50 10.68
CA TRP A 228 11.46 -14.80 11.95
C TRP A 228 10.16 -14.69 12.74
N SER A 229 10.17 -15.10 14.00
CA SER A 229 9.07 -14.90 14.94
C SER A 229 9.01 -13.43 15.37
N LEU A 230 7.89 -12.76 15.10
CA LEU A 230 7.61 -11.42 15.65
C LEU A 230 6.92 -11.47 17.01
N SER A 231 6.50 -12.66 17.47
CA SER A 231 5.82 -12.85 18.76
C SER A 231 6.78 -13.19 19.92
N SER A 232 8.04 -13.56 19.64
CA SER A 232 8.98 -13.97 20.69
C SER A 232 9.43 -12.78 21.55
N SER A 233 9.15 -12.82 22.87
CA SER A 233 9.55 -11.79 23.84
C SER A 233 11.06 -11.78 24.17
N GLY A 234 11.87 -12.52 23.40
CA GLY A 234 13.31 -12.63 23.64
C GLY A 234 13.99 -11.27 23.69
N LYS A 235 14.68 -11.00 24.81
CA LYS A 235 15.68 -9.93 24.92
C LYS A 235 16.70 -10.09 23.78
N ARG A 236 17.34 -8.98 23.36
CA ARG A 236 18.38 -8.93 22.32
C ARG A 236 19.28 -10.20 22.36
N GLY A 237 19.16 -11.07 21.35
CA GLY A 237 20.17 -12.11 21.08
C GLY A 237 19.78 -13.58 20.94
N GLN A 238 18.55 -14.04 21.26
CA GLN A 238 18.16 -15.48 21.14
C GLN A 238 16.62 -15.64 20.90
N HIS A 239 16.09 -16.71 20.31
CA HIS A 239 16.09 -17.07 18.88
C HIS A 239 14.80 -16.53 18.22
N ALA A 240 14.87 -15.43 17.48
CA ALA A 240 13.76 -15.02 16.61
C ALA A 240 13.70 -15.88 15.34
N LEU A 241 14.84 -16.44 14.90
CA LEU A 241 14.91 -17.30 13.73
C LEU A 241 14.20 -18.63 14.03
N LYS A 242 13.10 -18.89 13.29
CA LYS A 242 12.34 -20.15 13.36
C LYS A 242 12.89 -21.21 12.41
N ALA A 243 13.23 -20.81 11.19
CA ALA A 243 13.72 -21.73 10.16
C ALA A 243 14.54 -21.01 9.09
N THR A 244 15.42 -21.76 8.43
CA THR A 244 16.13 -21.35 7.22
C THR A 244 15.74 -22.30 6.10
N LEU A 245 15.21 -21.74 5.01
CA LEU A 245 14.80 -22.45 3.81
C LEU A 245 15.94 -22.34 2.79
N TYR A 246 16.47 -23.49 2.40
CA TYR A 246 17.56 -23.63 1.44
C TYR A 246 17.02 -24.08 0.09
N GLY A 247 17.60 -23.56 -1.00
CA GLY A 247 17.32 -24.08 -2.35
C GLY A 247 17.55 -23.08 -3.48
N HIS A 248 17.50 -21.78 -3.23
CA HIS A 248 17.95 -20.81 -4.25
C HIS A 248 19.47 -20.82 -4.35
N GLU A 249 19.97 -20.82 -5.58
CA GLU A 249 21.41 -20.85 -5.88
C GLU A 249 22.01 -19.44 -5.99
N LYS A 250 21.14 -18.43 -6.05
CA LYS A 250 21.49 -17.02 -6.23
C LYS A 250 20.66 -16.13 -5.31
N PRO A 251 21.01 -14.83 -5.17
CA PRO A 251 20.32 -13.90 -4.29
C PRO A 251 18.80 -13.88 -4.47
N VAL A 252 18.05 -14.02 -3.36
CA VAL A 252 16.59 -13.88 -3.35
C VAL A 252 16.24 -12.41 -3.49
N LYS A 253 15.58 -12.04 -4.58
CA LYS A 253 15.35 -10.62 -4.91
C LYS A 253 14.01 -10.12 -4.40
N LEU A 254 12.97 -10.93 -4.51
CA LEU A 254 11.62 -10.53 -4.14
C LEU A 254 10.86 -11.72 -3.55
N MET A 255 9.80 -11.40 -2.82
CA MET A 255 8.90 -12.40 -2.27
C MET A 255 7.49 -11.83 -2.08
N SER A 256 6.50 -12.72 -2.06
CA SER A 256 5.11 -12.37 -1.77
C SER A 256 4.39 -13.56 -1.12
N VAL A 257 3.59 -13.30 -0.10
CA VAL A 257 2.78 -14.30 0.59
C VAL A 257 1.52 -14.60 -0.22
N ALA A 258 1.19 -15.88 -0.39
CA ALA A 258 0.00 -16.28 -1.13
C ALA A 258 -1.28 -15.71 -0.51
N GLY A 259 -2.20 -15.24 -1.36
CA GLY A 259 -3.44 -14.59 -0.90
C GLY A 259 -4.43 -15.57 -0.27
N HIS A 260 -4.53 -16.79 -0.82
CA HIS A 260 -5.48 -17.82 -0.39
C HIS A 260 -5.01 -18.62 0.85
N ARG A 261 -3.71 -18.69 1.11
CA ARG A 261 -3.14 -19.45 2.23
C ARG A 261 -1.89 -18.75 2.77
N THR A 262 -1.98 -18.17 3.96
CA THR A 262 -0.90 -17.40 4.60
C THR A 262 0.28 -18.25 5.09
N SER A 263 0.28 -19.56 4.85
CA SER A 263 1.46 -20.42 5.05
C SER A 263 2.33 -20.56 3.81
N LEU A 264 1.84 -20.13 2.63
CA LEU A 264 2.58 -20.25 1.38
C LEU A 264 3.32 -18.95 1.07
N LEU A 265 4.61 -19.07 0.81
CA LEU A 265 5.48 -17.97 0.41
C LEU A 265 6.03 -18.23 -0.99
N ALA A 266 5.79 -17.33 -1.92
CA ALA A 266 6.46 -17.35 -3.22
C ALA A 266 7.71 -16.46 -3.17
N THR A 267 8.84 -16.99 -3.63
CA THR A 267 10.11 -16.25 -3.73
C THR A 267 10.68 -16.35 -5.13
N ILE A 268 11.30 -15.27 -5.59
CA ILE A 268 12.00 -15.22 -6.87
C ILE A 268 13.43 -14.75 -6.67
N SER A 269 14.35 -15.44 -7.34
CA SER A 269 15.78 -15.20 -7.23
C SER A 269 16.39 -14.81 -8.58
N LYS A 270 17.62 -14.29 -8.53
CA LYS A 270 18.48 -14.09 -9.70
C LYS A 270 18.85 -15.40 -10.42
N ASP A 271 18.50 -16.56 -9.87
CA ASP A 271 18.59 -17.87 -10.55
C ASP A 271 17.46 -18.07 -11.60
N SER A 272 16.59 -17.08 -11.79
CA SER A 272 15.43 -17.13 -12.70
C SER A 272 14.43 -18.24 -12.33
N LYS A 273 14.48 -18.73 -11.08
CA LYS A 273 13.53 -19.69 -10.53
C LYS A 273 12.61 -18.98 -9.53
N VAL A 274 11.35 -19.34 -9.61
CA VAL A 274 10.34 -19.06 -8.60
C VAL A 274 10.16 -20.32 -7.77
N ARG A 275 10.26 -20.20 -6.45
CA ARG A 275 9.99 -21.29 -5.50
C ARG A 275 8.81 -20.91 -4.61
N VAL A 276 7.98 -21.89 -4.32
CA VAL A 276 6.87 -21.76 -3.37
C VAL A 276 7.18 -22.63 -2.16
N TRP A 277 7.14 -22.02 -0.98
CA TRP A 277 7.48 -22.66 0.29
C TRP A 277 6.23 -22.80 1.15
N ASP A 278 6.02 -23.96 1.75
CA ASP A 278 5.05 -24.11 2.85
C ASP A 278 5.77 -23.95 4.19
N THR A 279 5.42 -22.90 4.92
CA THR A 279 6.05 -22.56 6.19
C THR A 279 5.50 -23.36 7.37
N THR A 280 4.48 -24.20 7.17
CA THR A 280 3.93 -25.08 8.21
C THR A 280 4.63 -26.44 8.29
N THR A 281 5.26 -26.89 7.21
CA THR A 281 5.86 -28.23 7.09
C THR A 281 7.17 -28.40 7.87
N SER A 282 7.62 -27.38 8.62
CA SER A 282 8.99 -27.29 9.16
C SER A 282 9.26 -28.08 10.45
N SER A 283 8.48 -29.10 10.79
CA SER A 283 8.73 -29.90 12.01
C SER A 283 9.45 -31.24 11.78
N ALA A 284 9.72 -31.66 10.53
CA ALA A 284 10.42 -32.90 10.23
C ALA A 284 11.75 -32.66 9.48
N VAL A 285 12.84 -33.15 10.08
CA VAL A 285 14.24 -32.70 9.99
C VAL A 285 14.91 -32.73 8.61
N ARG A 286 14.31 -33.22 7.51
CA ARG A 286 15.01 -33.31 6.20
C ARG A 286 14.14 -33.19 4.95
N SER A 287 12.91 -32.68 5.04
CA SER A 287 12.09 -32.46 3.82
C SER A 287 12.24 -31.03 3.31
N SER A 288 12.51 -30.88 2.01
CA SER A 288 12.43 -29.59 1.33
C SER A 288 11.05 -28.99 1.58
N CYS A 289 10.99 -27.80 2.19
CA CYS A 289 9.75 -27.02 2.38
C CYS A 289 9.25 -26.41 1.06
N CYS A 290 10.00 -26.58 -0.03
CA CYS A 290 9.61 -26.14 -1.36
C CYS A 290 8.53 -27.09 -1.90
N VAL A 291 7.30 -26.61 -1.98
CA VAL A 291 6.13 -27.36 -2.48
C VAL A 291 5.90 -27.17 -3.98
N GLY A 292 6.55 -26.16 -4.58
CA GLY A 292 6.42 -25.87 -6.00
C GLY A 292 7.61 -25.08 -6.54
N MET A 293 7.93 -25.29 -7.82
CA MET A 293 9.00 -24.55 -8.50
C MET A 293 8.65 -24.36 -9.98
N THR A 294 8.98 -23.19 -10.52
CA THR A 294 8.86 -22.89 -11.94
C THR A 294 9.97 -21.93 -12.37
N SER A 295 10.33 -21.91 -13.65
CA SER A 295 11.32 -21.00 -14.20
C SER A 295 10.64 -19.85 -14.94
N VAL A 296 11.15 -18.64 -14.74
CA VAL A 296 10.65 -17.44 -15.42
C VAL A 296 11.83 -16.79 -16.13
N PRO A 297 11.75 -16.57 -17.45
CA PRO A 297 12.85 -16.00 -18.20
C PRO A 297 13.09 -14.54 -17.84
N GLY A 298 14.37 -14.15 -17.77
CA GLY A 298 14.79 -12.78 -17.54
C GLY A 298 15.09 -12.44 -16.08
N ALA A 299 15.52 -11.19 -15.87
CA ALA A 299 15.83 -10.67 -14.54
C ALA A 299 14.52 -10.31 -13.80
N PRO A 300 14.38 -10.68 -12.53
CA PRO A 300 13.18 -10.38 -11.76
C PRO A 300 13.05 -8.87 -11.50
N VAL A 301 11.86 -8.33 -11.76
CA VAL A 301 11.52 -6.91 -11.58
C VAL A 301 10.62 -6.73 -10.37
N ASP A 302 9.50 -7.44 -10.30
CA ASP A 302 8.62 -7.49 -9.14
C ASP A 302 7.80 -8.80 -9.11
N VAL A 303 7.23 -9.14 -7.95
CA VAL A 303 6.35 -10.30 -7.78
C VAL A 303 5.21 -9.99 -6.81
N LYS A 304 3.99 -10.39 -7.17
CA LYS A 304 2.80 -10.21 -6.33
C LYS A 304 1.86 -11.41 -6.39
N CYS A 305 1.48 -11.91 -5.23
CA CYS A 305 0.42 -12.89 -5.09
C CYS A 305 -0.94 -12.19 -4.98
N CYS A 306 -1.91 -12.63 -5.76
CA CYS A 306 -3.32 -12.27 -5.62
C CYS A 306 -4.14 -13.55 -5.67
N GLU A 307 -4.76 -13.88 -4.53
CA GLU A 307 -5.45 -15.16 -4.31
C GLU A 307 -4.57 -16.38 -4.62
N SER A 308 -4.92 -17.17 -5.64
CA SER A 308 -4.21 -18.36 -6.13
C SER A 308 -3.22 -18.06 -7.26
N LEU A 309 -3.18 -16.83 -7.76
CA LEU A 309 -2.29 -16.44 -8.85
C LEU A 309 -1.06 -15.69 -8.33
N LEU A 310 0.08 -16.02 -8.91
CA LEU A 310 1.34 -15.33 -8.75
C LEU A 310 1.64 -14.55 -10.02
N TYR A 311 1.64 -13.23 -9.93
CA TYR A 311 2.08 -12.35 -11.00
C TYR A 311 3.57 -12.11 -10.86
N VAL A 312 4.33 -12.53 -11.86
CA VAL A 312 5.77 -12.39 -11.94
C VAL A 312 6.12 -11.44 -13.07
N ALA A 313 6.70 -10.31 -12.72
CA ALA A 313 7.29 -9.37 -13.66
C ALA A 313 8.78 -9.70 -13.82
N ALA A 314 9.19 -10.18 -14.99
CA ALA A 314 10.57 -10.55 -15.27
C ALA A 314 10.96 -10.25 -16.73
N GLY A 315 12.16 -9.70 -16.90
CA GLY A 315 12.69 -9.29 -18.21
C GLY A 315 11.79 -8.26 -18.90
N SER A 316 11.10 -8.70 -19.94
CA SER A 316 10.19 -7.90 -20.78
C SER A 316 8.72 -8.33 -20.64
N SER A 317 8.38 -9.17 -19.67
CA SER A 317 7.02 -9.70 -19.57
C SER A 317 6.50 -9.80 -18.14
N VAL A 318 5.18 -9.72 -18.02
CA VAL A 318 4.44 -10.05 -16.81
C VAL A 318 3.68 -11.33 -17.07
N VAL A 319 3.92 -12.35 -16.26
CA VAL A 319 3.30 -13.67 -16.38
C VAL A 319 2.51 -13.98 -15.12
N ALA A 320 1.29 -14.49 -15.28
CA ALA A 320 0.51 -15.04 -14.19
C ALA A 320 0.73 -16.56 -14.13
N ILE A 321 1.05 -17.06 -12.94
CA ILE A 321 1.34 -18.46 -12.63
C ILE A 321 0.34 -18.92 -11.59
N ASP A 322 -0.30 -20.07 -11.81
CA ASP A 322 -1.16 -20.68 -10.79
C ASP A 322 -0.29 -21.33 -9.71
N LEU A 323 -0.43 -20.88 -8.46
CA LEU A 323 0.34 -21.38 -7.32
C LEU A 323 0.08 -22.86 -7.02
N ARG A 324 -1.06 -23.40 -7.45
CA ARG A 324 -1.43 -24.79 -7.17
C ARG A 324 -0.80 -25.78 -8.15
N THR A 325 -0.73 -25.40 -9.42
CA THR A 325 -0.16 -26.24 -10.49
C THR A 325 1.29 -25.85 -10.84
N MET A 326 1.74 -24.67 -10.40
CA MET A 326 2.99 -24.03 -10.82
C MET A 326 3.11 -23.83 -12.34
N GLN A 327 1.99 -23.87 -13.05
CA GLN A 327 1.93 -23.66 -14.48
C GLN A 327 1.62 -22.21 -14.81
N LYS A 328 2.22 -21.74 -15.90
CA LYS A 328 1.89 -20.45 -16.49
C LYS A 328 0.44 -20.48 -16.99
N VAL A 329 -0.38 -19.57 -16.47
CA VAL A 329 -1.78 -19.39 -16.89
C VAL A 329 -1.84 -18.48 -18.11
N ILE A 330 -1.24 -17.29 -18.00
CA ILE A 330 -1.30 -16.28 -19.06
C ILE A 330 -0.10 -15.34 -19.01
N THR A 331 0.30 -14.81 -20.17
CA THR A 331 1.14 -13.61 -20.23
C THR A 331 0.24 -12.38 -20.20
N VAL A 332 0.31 -11.62 -19.11
CA VAL A 332 -0.54 -10.45 -18.86
C VAL A 332 -0.10 -9.26 -19.71
N ALA A 333 1.21 -9.04 -19.80
CA ALA A 333 1.78 -7.92 -20.54
C ALA A 333 3.15 -8.28 -21.10
N ILE A 334 3.47 -7.69 -22.25
CA ILE A 334 4.79 -7.76 -22.87
C ILE A 334 5.23 -6.32 -23.13
N TYR A 335 6.40 -5.95 -22.63
CA TYR A 335 7.02 -4.64 -22.74
C TYR A 335 8.39 -4.76 -23.40
N GLN A 336 8.48 -4.29 -24.64
CA GLN A 336 9.75 -4.09 -25.34
C GLN A 336 10.21 -2.65 -25.10
N PRO A 337 11.50 -2.35 -24.87
CA PRO A 337 12.63 -3.29 -24.75
C PRO A 337 12.76 -3.93 -23.36
N LYS A 338 12.25 -3.29 -22.30
CA LYS A 338 12.43 -3.77 -20.92
C LYS A 338 11.33 -3.24 -19.99
N LEU A 339 10.87 -4.11 -19.10
CA LEU A 339 9.99 -3.75 -17.99
C LEU A 339 10.84 -3.24 -16.82
N CYS A 340 10.49 -2.08 -16.27
CA CYS A 340 11.23 -1.42 -15.18
C CYS A 340 10.45 -1.44 -13.86
N SER A 341 9.12 -1.39 -13.92
CA SER A 341 8.26 -1.40 -12.74
C SER A 341 6.98 -2.18 -12.98
N PHE A 342 6.47 -2.75 -11.90
CA PHE A 342 5.19 -3.46 -11.87
C PHE A 342 4.52 -3.20 -10.53
N ALA A 343 3.21 -3.01 -10.56
CA ALA A 343 2.37 -2.95 -9.37
C ALA A 343 0.99 -3.52 -9.68
N ILE A 344 0.39 -4.18 -8.71
CA ILE A 344 -1.00 -4.65 -8.78
C ILE A 344 -1.76 -4.06 -7.61
N VAL A 345 -2.99 -3.64 -7.86
CA VAL A 345 -3.90 -3.17 -6.82
C VAL A 345 -4.70 -4.38 -6.33
N PRO A 346 -4.55 -4.87 -5.09
CA PRO A 346 -5.25 -6.09 -4.68
C PRO A 346 -6.79 -5.98 -4.66
N SER A 347 -7.31 -4.76 -4.54
CA SER A 347 -8.75 -4.48 -4.45
C SER A 347 -9.44 -4.30 -5.81
N LYS A 348 -8.68 -4.21 -6.91
CA LYS A 348 -9.21 -3.95 -8.26
C LYS A 348 -8.40 -4.75 -9.28
N PRO A 349 -8.97 -5.22 -10.40
CA PRO A 349 -8.22 -5.88 -11.46
C PRO A 349 -7.39 -4.87 -12.27
N LEU A 350 -6.58 -4.04 -11.60
CA LEU A 350 -5.72 -3.03 -12.19
C LEU A 350 -4.26 -3.43 -12.02
N ILE A 351 -3.59 -3.58 -13.15
CA ILE A 351 -2.15 -3.86 -13.22
C ILE A 351 -1.49 -2.64 -13.86
N CYS A 352 -0.49 -2.11 -13.17
CA CYS A 352 0.32 -1.00 -13.63
C CYS A 352 1.71 -1.50 -13.97
N THR A 353 2.19 -1.16 -15.16
CA THR A 353 3.49 -1.59 -15.69
C THR A 353 4.17 -0.38 -16.30
N GLY A 354 5.45 -0.17 -15.94
CA GLY A 354 6.27 0.91 -16.49
C GLY A 354 7.49 0.36 -17.22
N GLY A 355 7.74 0.86 -18.42
CA GLY A 355 8.86 0.50 -19.28
C GLY A 355 9.85 1.64 -19.49
N ILE A 356 10.86 1.40 -20.34
CA ILE A 356 11.83 2.45 -20.76
C ILE A 356 11.18 3.43 -21.74
N ASP A 357 10.15 2.99 -22.48
CA ASP A 357 9.37 3.86 -23.35
C ASP A 357 8.22 4.49 -22.54
N LYS A 358 8.13 5.82 -22.62
CA LYS A 358 7.29 6.76 -21.84
C LYS A 358 6.11 6.19 -21.06
#